data_AF-A0A9N9CB87-F1
#
_entry.id   AF-A0A9N9CB87-F1
#
_cell.length_a   1.000
_cell.length_b   1.000
_cell.length_c   1.000
_cell.angle_alpha   90.00
_cell.angle_beta   90.00
_cell.angle_gamma   90.00
#
_symmetry.space_group_name_H-M   'P 1'
#
loop_
_entity.id
_entity.type
_entity.pdbx_description
1 polymer ?
#
loop_
_entity_poly.entity_id
_entity_poly.type
_entity_poly.pdbx_seq_one_letter_code
_entity_poly.pdbx_strand_id
1 'polypeptide(L)'
;MTAATSSMADIAKPSLGVMKRKSIIIPQPSSHRKLKDAIKKIVDEILELFIEAQQIGKDDNGTTKMILDHIKKRNTNAVEVLEWLLNNQHTLQYKTLLGYFYLHDIGTEIDTRKAYVLYLAAAKKDYPIAQYLLGECYSSDMAIHYYSKASKLGHESSQIVMNKLLKATSSPPS
;
A
#
# COMPACT_ATOMS: atom_id res chain seq x y z
N MET A 1 -76.63 19.59 31.27
CA MET A 1 -75.50 19.96 32.15
C MET A 1 -74.32 19.08 31.76
N THR A 2 -73.14 19.71 31.59
CA THR A 2 -71.78 19.14 31.39
C THR A 2 -71.57 18.21 30.19
N ALA A 3 -70.52 18.26 29.37
CA ALA A 3 -69.30 19.08 29.15
C ALA A 3 -68.57 18.32 28.00
N ALA A 4 -67.66 18.81 27.15
CA ALA A 4 -66.90 20.03 27.05
C ALA A 4 -66.43 20.19 25.60
N THR A 5 -66.39 21.42 25.14
CA THR A 5 -65.50 21.95 24.10
C THR A 5 -64.09 22.17 24.67
N SER A 6 -63.03 21.84 23.92
CA SER A 6 -61.71 22.53 23.91
C SER A 6 -60.80 21.81 22.92
N SER A 7 -60.33 22.42 21.82
CA SER A 7 -59.35 23.52 21.69
C SER A 7 -57.89 23.06 21.84
N MET A 8 -57.11 23.52 20.86
CA MET A 8 -55.75 23.18 20.43
C MET A 8 -54.69 23.13 21.54
N ALA A 9 -53.75 22.18 21.40
CA ALA A 9 -52.38 22.30 21.88
C ALA A 9 -51.44 21.52 20.96
N ASP A 10 -50.60 22.27 20.23
CA ASP A 10 -49.48 21.76 19.44
C ASP A 10 -48.50 21.00 20.35
N ILE A 11 -48.40 19.68 20.16
CA ILE A 11 -47.36 18.87 20.78
C ILE A 11 -46.11 18.95 19.89
N ALA A 12 -45.16 19.78 20.32
CA ALA A 12 -43.80 19.78 19.82
C ALA A 12 -43.20 18.35 19.95
N LYS A 13 -42.74 17.78 18.83
CA LYS A 13 -41.92 16.55 18.84
C LYS A 13 -40.59 16.84 19.57
N PRO A 14 -40.14 16.01 20.52
CA PRO A 14 -38.79 16.10 21.02
C PRO A 14 -37.82 15.70 19.92
N SER A 15 -36.88 16.59 19.58
CA SER A 15 -35.74 16.27 18.72
C SER A 15 -34.88 15.20 19.38
N LEU A 16 -34.78 14.02 18.76
CA LEU A 16 -33.78 13.01 19.14
C LEU A 16 -32.39 13.60 18.86
N GLY A 17 -31.76 14.16 19.88
CA GLY A 17 -30.35 14.53 19.84
C GLY A 17 -29.53 13.29 19.52
N VAL A 18 -28.78 13.33 18.43
CA VAL A 18 -27.81 12.29 18.06
C VAL A 18 -26.75 12.24 19.16
N MET A 19 -26.88 11.31 20.11
CA MET A 19 -25.80 10.95 21.02
C MET A 19 -24.63 10.44 20.18
N LYS A 20 -23.60 11.28 19.99
CA LYS A 20 -22.30 10.83 19.54
C LYS A 20 -21.82 9.79 20.55
N ARG A 21 -21.83 8.50 20.16
CA ARG A 21 -21.17 7.44 20.91
C ARG A 21 -19.72 7.87 21.11
N LYS A 22 -19.34 8.23 22.33
CA LYS A 22 -17.93 8.34 22.70
C LYS A 22 -17.33 6.96 22.45
N SER A 23 -16.47 6.86 21.46
CA SER A 23 -15.66 5.67 21.21
C SER A 23 -14.92 5.35 22.51
N ILE A 24 -15.32 4.29 23.19
CA ILE A 24 -14.63 3.82 24.38
C ILE A 24 -13.28 3.30 23.90
N ILE A 25 -12.22 4.10 24.11
CA ILE A 25 -10.86 3.66 23.87
C ILE A 25 -10.51 2.73 25.02
N ILE A 26 -10.72 1.42 24.83
CA ILE A 26 -10.22 0.41 25.76
C ILE A 26 -8.70 0.37 25.60
N PRO A 27 -7.90 0.72 26.63
CA PRO A 27 -6.45 0.64 26.53
C PRO A 27 -6.05 -0.81 26.29
N GLN A 28 -5.36 -1.06 25.17
CA GLN A 28 -4.87 -2.40 24.85
C GLN A 28 -3.88 -2.88 25.92
N PRO A 29 -3.90 -4.17 26.33
CA PRO A 29 -3.07 -4.70 27.40
C PRO A 29 -1.58 -4.40 27.19
N SER A 30 -0.85 -4.13 28.27
CA SER A 30 0.57 -3.74 28.25
C SER A 30 1.47 -4.75 27.52
N SER A 31 1.14 -6.04 27.56
CA SER A 31 1.82 -7.12 26.82
C SER A 31 1.59 -7.05 25.30
N HIS A 32 0.37 -6.74 24.86
CA HIS A 32 0.06 -6.55 23.44
C HIS A 32 0.73 -5.29 22.87
N ARG A 33 0.84 -4.24 23.69
CA ARG A 33 1.55 -3.01 23.31
C ARG A 33 3.05 -3.28 23.10
N LYS A 34 3.70 -3.97 24.04
CA LYS A 34 5.11 -4.37 23.92
C LYS A 34 5.40 -5.21 22.67
N LEU A 35 4.51 -6.15 22.32
CA LEU A 35 4.65 -6.95 21.10
C LEU A 35 4.52 -6.09 19.83
N LYS A 36 3.55 -5.17 19.80
CA LYS A 36 3.38 -4.21 18.69
C LYS A 36 4.58 -3.29 18.53
N ASP A 37 5.19 -2.87 19.64
CA ASP A 37 6.38 -2.02 19.63
C ASP A 37 7.61 -2.79 19.11
N ALA A 38 7.72 -4.09 19.45
CA ALA A 38 8.79 -4.96 18.98
C ALA A 38 8.73 -5.21 17.47
N ILE A 39 7.56 -5.57 16.93
CA ILE A 39 7.41 -5.81 15.48
C ILE A 39 7.59 -4.50 14.69
N LYS A 40 7.14 -3.36 15.24
CA LYS A 40 7.39 -2.05 14.62
C LYS A 40 8.89 -1.79 14.46
N LYS A 41 9.68 -2.04 15.51
CA LYS A 41 11.14 -1.86 15.45
C LYS A 41 11.76 -2.72 14.35
N ILE A 42 11.31 -3.96 14.19
CA ILE A 42 11.80 -4.84 13.12
C ILE A 42 11.42 -4.30 11.74
N VAL A 43 10.18 -3.83 11.57
CA VAL A 43 9.73 -3.22 10.31
C VAL A 43 10.54 -1.97 9.96
N ASP A 44 10.85 -1.13 10.95
CA ASP A 44 11.68 0.07 10.75
C ASP A 44 13.09 -0.30 10.28
N GLU A 45 13.71 -1.32 10.89
CA GLU A 45 15.02 -1.81 10.45
C GLU A 45 14.99 -2.41 9.03
N ILE A 46 13.92 -3.15 8.69
CA ILE A 46 13.72 -3.67 7.32
C ILE A 46 13.56 -2.52 6.33
N LEU A 47 12.84 -1.47 6.72
CA LEU A 47 12.65 -0.29 5.88
C LEU A 47 13.97 0.44 5.62
N GLU A 48 14.82 0.58 6.64
CA GLU A 48 16.16 1.17 6.49
C GLU A 48 17.00 0.36 5.49
N LEU A 49 17.09 -0.98 5.67
CA LEU A 49 17.80 -1.87 4.75
C LEU A 49 17.27 -1.78 3.31
N PHE A 50 15.95 -1.73 3.16
CA PHE A 50 15.31 -1.57 1.86
C PHE A 50 15.69 -0.25 1.21
N ILE A 51 15.57 0.88 1.92
CA ILE A 51 15.91 2.20 1.39
C ILE A 51 17.37 2.26 0.97
N GLU A 52 18.28 1.76 1.80
CA GLU A 52 19.71 1.72 1.49
C GLU A 52 19.98 0.91 0.22
N ALA A 53 19.35 -0.27 0.08
CA ALA A 53 19.50 -1.12 -1.09
C ALA A 53 19.06 -0.43 -2.39
N GLN A 54 17.97 0.34 -2.33
CA GLN A 54 17.47 1.12 -3.47
C GLN A 54 18.39 2.30 -3.83
N GLN A 55 19.06 2.91 -2.85
CA GLN A 55 19.99 4.02 -3.09
C GLN A 55 21.30 3.58 -3.74
N ILE A 56 21.79 2.39 -3.42
CA ILE A 56 23.03 1.83 -3.98
C ILE A 56 22.81 1.04 -5.29
N GLY A 57 21.55 0.95 -5.76
CA GLY A 57 21.20 0.24 -6.99
C GLY A 57 21.41 -1.28 -6.89
N LYS A 58 21.16 -1.87 -5.72
CA LYS A 58 21.17 -3.34 -5.59
C LYS A 58 20.04 -3.95 -6.41
N ASP A 59 20.31 -5.10 -7.02
CA ASP A 59 19.29 -5.88 -7.69
C ASP A 59 18.25 -6.44 -6.70
N ASP A 60 17.06 -6.76 -7.22
CA ASP A 60 15.92 -7.21 -6.43
C ASP A 60 16.19 -8.51 -5.66
N ASN A 61 16.96 -9.44 -6.23
CA ASN A 61 17.28 -10.69 -5.55
C ASN A 61 18.18 -10.43 -4.34
N GLY A 62 19.18 -9.56 -4.49
CA GLY A 62 20.04 -9.12 -3.40
C GLY A 62 19.26 -8.44 -2.28
N THR A 63 18.35 -7.53 -2.62
CA THR A 63 17.51 -6.81 -1.66
C THR A 63 16.56 -7.76 -0.92
N THR A 64 15.86 -8.63 -1.66
CA THR A 64 14.93 -9.63 -1.09
C THR A 64 15.64 -10.56 -0.11
N LYS A 65 16.83 -11.05 -0.48
CA LYS A 65 17.64 -11.92 0.40
C LYS A 65 18.02 -11.20 1.71
N MET A 66 18.46 -9.95 1.63
CA MET A 66 18.81 -9.16 2.82
C MET A 66 17.63 -9.02 3.78
N ILE A 67 16.43 -8.72 3.25
CA ILE A 67 15.21 -8.60 4.04
C ILE A 67 14.87 -9.94 4.72
N LEU A 68 14.86 -11.04 3.98
CA LEU A 68 14.55 -12.37 4.52
C LEU A 68 15.55 -12.84 5.57
N ASP A 69 16.85 -12.58 5.36
CA ASP A 69 17.90 -12.92 6.33
C ASP A 69 17.75 -12.10 7.62
N HIS A 70 17.38 -10.83 7.51
CA HIS A 70 17.10 -9.98 8.68
C HIS A 70 15.88 -10.45 9.46
N ILE A 71 14.79 -10.80 8.77
CA ILE A 71 13.57 -11.38 9.38
C ILE A 71 13.92 -12.64 10.19
N LYS A 72 14.70 -13.57 9.60
CA LYS A 72 15.17 -14.78 10.29
C LYS A 72 16.03 -14.46 11.50
N LYS A 73 16.97 -13.52 11.37
CA LYS A 73 17.85 -13.08 12.46
C LYS A 73 17.07 -12.47 13.65
N ARG A 74 15.94 -11.83 13.37
CA ARG A 74 15.04 -11.26 14.39
C ARG A 74 14.06 -12.27 14.99
N ASN A 75 14.13 -13.54 14.58
CA ASN A 75 13.24 -14.62 15.03
C ASN A 75 11.75 -14.28 14.85
N THR A 76 11.43 -13.60 13.75
CA THR A 76 10.06 -13.34 13.29
C THR A 76 9.88 -14.00 11.91
N ASN A 77 8.68 -13.88 11.33
CA ASN A 77 8.39 -14.38 10.00
C ASN A 77 7.88 -13.25 9.10
N ALA A 78 7.98 -13.48 7.78
CA ALA A 78 7.59 -12.49 6.79
C ALA A 78 6.08 -12.16 6.84
N VAL A 79 5.24 -13.11 7.25
CA VAL A 79 3.79 -12.93 7.36
C VAL A 79 3.45 -11.93 8.46
N GLU A 80 4.09 -12.00 9.62
CA GLU A 80 3.90 -11.04 10.72
C GLU A 80 4.30 -9.62 10.32
N VAL A 81 5.42 -9.48 9.61
CA VAL A 81 5.88 -8.19 9.07
C VAL A 81 4.88 -7.66 8.04
N LEU A 82 4.40 -8.51 7.13
CA LEU A 82 3.38 -8.17 6.14
C LEU A 82 2.08 -7.72 6.80
N GLU A 83 1.57 -8.47 7.77
CA GLU A 83 0.36 -8.13 8.54
C GLU A 83 0.51 -6.79 9.25
N TRP A 84 1.69 -6.50 9.80
CA TRP A 84 1.96 -5.20 10.39
C TRP A 84 1.92 -4.09 9.33
N LEU A 85 2.59 -4.27 8.19
CA LEU A 85 2.58 -3.29 7.09
C LEU A 85 1.16 -3.04 6.55
N LEU A 86 0.34 -4.09 6.42
CA LEU A 86 -1.05 -4.00 5.98
C LEU A 86 -1.88 -3.08 6.88
N ASN A 87 -1.63 -3.11 8.18
CA ASN A 87 -2.33 -2.31 9.19
C ASN A 87 -1.73 -0.90 9.40
N ASN A 88 -0.58 -0.59 8.80
CA ASN A 88 0.18 0.64 9.08
C ASN A 88 0.60 1.41 7.81
N GLN A 89 -0.24 1.46 6.78
CA GLN A 89 0.07 2.09 5.47
C GLN A 89 0.03 3.63 5.47
N HIS A 90 0.28 4.27 6.62
CA HIS A 90 0.14 5.71 6.82
C HIS A 90 1.27 6.53 6.17
N THR A 91 2.43 5.94 5.98
CA THR A 91 3.60 6.58 5.36
C THR A 91 3.80 6.09 3.92
N LEU A 92 4.46 6.92 3.10
CA LEU A 92 4.81 6.54 1.72
C LEU A 92 5.84 5.41 1.72
N GLN A 93 6.74 5.40 2.70
CA GLN A 93 7.76 4.39 2.89
C GLN A 93 7.16 3.00 3.14
N TYR A 94 6.28 2.86 4.14
CA TYR A 94 5.64 1.57 4.44
C TYR A 94 4.74 1.10 3.30
N LYS A 95 4.04 2.03 2.64
CA LYS A 95 3.24 1.70 1.46
C LYS A 95 4.10 1.13 0.33
N THR A 96 5.25 1.73 0.08
CA THR A 96 6.19 1.27 -0.94
C THR A 96 6.81 -0.07 -0.55
N LEU A 97 7.24 -0.23 0.70
CA LEU A 97 7.77 -1.50 1.21
C LEU A 97 6.72 -2.63 1.11
N LEU A 98 5.45 -2.35 1.41
CA LEU A 98 4.36 -3.31 1.22
C LEU A 98 4.19 -3.69 -0.25
N GLY A 99 4.33 -2.73 -1.18
CA GLY A 99 4.32 -3.02 -2.61
C GLY A 99 5.46 -3.96 -3.01
N TYR A 100 6.64 -3.77 -2.43
CA TYR A 100 7.79 -4.64 -2.62
C TYR A 100 7.52 -6.07 -2.13
N PHE A 101 6.90 -6.22 -0.96
CA PHE A 101 6.54 -7.54 -0.44
C PHE A 101 5.61 -8.31 -1.39
N TYR A 102 4.63 -7.63 -2.00
CA TYR A 102 3.75 -8.23 -2.99
C TYR A 102 4.44 -8.56 -4.31
N LEU A 103 5.47 -7.83 -4.72
CA LEU A 103 6.16 -8.10 -5.98
C LEU A 103 7.16 -9.26 -5.87
N HIS A 104 7.75 -9.45 -4.69
CA HIS A 104 8.87 -10.37 -4.46
C HIS A 104 8.55 -11.56 -3.54
N ASP A 105 7.27 -11.93 -3.42
CA ASP A 105 6.82 -13.13 -2.70
C ASP A 105 7.21 -13.15 -1.20
N ILE A 106 7.25 -11.98 -0.55
CA ILE A 106 7.72 -11.87 0.85
C ILE A 106 6.53 -12.00 1.79
N GLY A 107 6.30 -13.23 2.28
CA GLY A 107 5.20 -13.52 3.23
C GLY A 107 3.81 -13.52 2.61
N THR A 108 3.71 -13.43 1.29
CA THR A 108 2.48 -13.47 0.47
C THR A 108 2.84 -13.96 -0.91
N GLU A 109 1.87 -14.55 -1.62
CA GLU A 109 2.00 -14.79 -3.06
C GLU A 109 2.21 -13.48 -3.84
N ILE A 110 2.87 -13.59 -4.99
CA ILE A 110 3.10 -12.47 -5.90
C ILE A 110 1.77 -11.85 -6.37
N ASP A 111 1.60 -10.55 -6.11
CA ASP A 111 0.46 -9.75 -6.58
C ASP A 111 0.95 -8.43 -7.20
N THR A 112 1.31 -8.50 -8.47
CA THR A 112 1.84 -7.37 -9.24
C THR A 112 0.86 -6.20 -9.33
N ARG A 113 -0.46 -6.47 -9.29
CA ARG A 113 -1.48 -5.42 -9.33
C ARG A 113 -1.51 -4.64 -8.02
N LYS A 114 -1.46 -5.33 -6.88
CA LYS A 114 -1.36 -4.65 -5.57
C LYS A 114 -0.07 -3.86 -5.44
N ALA A 115 1.07 -4.45 -5.84
CA ALA A 115 2.35 -3.75 -5.86
C ALA A 115 2.27 -2.44 -6.68
N TYR A 116 1.76 -2.54 -7.91
CA TYR A 116 1.56 -1.39 -8.79
C TYR A 116 0.68 -0.29 -8.16
N VAL A 117 -0.45 -0.64 -7.56
CA VAL A 117 -1.37 0.34 -6.93
C VAL A 117 -0.68 1.05 -5.76
N LEU A 118 0.09 0.31 -4.96
CA LEU A 118 0.82 0.85 -3.81
C LEU A 118 1.93 1.80 -4.26
N TYR A 119 2.73 1.40 -5.25
CA TYR A 119 3.76 2.24 -5.86
C TYR A 119 3.17 3.49 -6.51
N LEU A 120 2.12 3.36 -7.31
CA LEU A 120 1.46 4.50 -7.95
C LEU A 120 0.96 5.52 -6.92
N ALA A 121 0.37 5.04 -5.82
CA ALA A 121 -0.14 5.91 -4.77
C ALA A 121 0.97 6.68 -4.03
N ALA A 122 2.16 6.09 -3.86
CA ALA A 122 3.32 6.76 -3.27
C ALA A 122 4.06 7.66 -4.28
N ALA A 123 4.18 7.22 -5.54
CA ALA A 123 4.80 7.94 -6.64
C ALA A 123 4.06 9.24 -6.99
N LYS A 124 2.72 9.25 -6.91
CA LYS A 124 1.88 10.46 -7.05
C LYS A 124 2.09 11.51 -5.97
N LYS A 125 2.79 11.16 -4.90
CA LYS A 125 3.19 12.07 -3.81
C LYS A 125 4.70 12.32 -3.81
N ASP A 126 5.31 12.18 -4.99
CA ASP A 126 6.73 12.46 -5.26
C ASP A 126 7.70 11.65 -4.41
N TYR A 127 7.32 10.43 -4.01
CA TYR A 127 8.25 9.53 -3.32
C TYR A 127 9.20 8.85 -4.34
N PRO A 128 10.51 9.17 -4.35
CA PRO A 128 11.39 8.79 -5.47
C PRO A 128 11.56 7.28 -5.65
N ILE A 129 11.68 6.53 -4.55
CA ILE A 129 11.80 5.06 -4.61
C ILE A 129 10.55 4.45 -5.24
N ALA A 130 9.35 4.95 -4.90
CA ALA A 130 8.13 4.47 -5.55
C ALA A 130 8.04 4.86 -7.02
N GLN A 131 8.55 6.03 -7.42
CA GLN A 131 8.61 6.42 -8.84
C GLN A 131 9.55 5.50 -9.63
N TYR A 132 10.70 5.17 -9.06
CA TYR A 132 11.65 4.20 -9.61
C TYR A 132 11.01 2.81 -9.78
N LEU A 133 10.46 2.25 -8.71
CA LEU A 133 9.83 0.92 -8.72
C LEU A 133 8.60 0.85 -9.63
N LEU A 134 7.84 1.95 -9.73
CA LEU A 134 6.74 2.07 -10.70
C LEU A 134 7.27 2.07 -12.13
N GLY A 135 8.40 2.72 -12.38
CA GLY A 135 9.12 2.67 -13.64
C GLY A 135 9.55 1.24 -14.00
N GLU A 136 10.08 0.50 -13.03
CA GLU A 136 10.44 -0.92 -13.22
C GLU A 136 9.23 -1.81 -13.52
N CYS A 137 8.10 -1.56 -12.86
CA CYS A 137 6.85 -2.25 -13.18
C CYS A 137 6.46 -2.03 -14.65
N TYR A 138 6.69 -0.83 -15.21
CA TYR A 138 6.40 -0.50 -16.60
C TYR A 138 7.44 -0.98 -17.61
N SER A 139 8.71 -1.08 -17.21
CA SER A 139 9.79 -1.62 -18.06
C SER A 139 9.81 -3.15 -18.08
N SER A 140 9.13 -3.80 -17.12
CA SER A 140 9.00 -5.25 -17.10
C SER A 140 8.26 -5.79 -18.32
N ASP A 141 8.66 -6.99 -18.77
CA ASP A 141 8.03 -7.73 -19.88
C ASP A 141 6.51 -7.91 -19.71
N MET A 142 6.02 -7.82 -18.47
CA MET A 142 4.60 -7.94 -18.14
C MET A 142 3.79 -6.71 -18.57
N ALA A 143 4.31 -5.50 -18.37
CA ALA A 143 3.65 -4.28 -18.85
C ALA A 143 3.62 -4.25 -20.38
N ILE A 144 4.74 -4.62 -21.02
CA ILE A 144 4.83 -4.78 -22.47
C ILE A 144 3.81 -5.84 -22.95
N HIS A 145 3.69 -6.97 -22.26
CA HIS A 145 2.74 -8.04 -22.60
C HIS A 145 1.29 -7.55 -22.59
N TYR A 146 0.85 -6.87 -21.51
CA TYR A 146 -0.52 -6.38 -21.41
C TYR A 146 -0.80 -5.19 -22.33
N TYR A 147 0.17 -4.29 -22.54
CA TYR A 147 0.03 -3.22 -23.53
C TYR A 147 -0.06 -3.77 -24.95
N SER A 148 0.74 -4.77 -25.29
CA SER A 148 0.66 -5.47 -26.57
C SER A 148 -0.70 -6.14 -26.75
N LYS A 149 -1.21 -6.83 -25.72
CA LYS A 149 -2.53 -7.47 -25.77
C LYS A 149 -3.67 -6.46 -25.94
N ALA A 150 -3.68 -5.39 -25.16
CA ALA A 150 -4.71 -4.35 -25.24
C ALA A 150 -4.62 -3.53 -26.56
N SER A 151 -3.41 -3.28 -27.05
CA SER A 151 -3.15 -2.65 -28.34
C SER A 151 -3.74 -3.46 -29.50
N LYS A 152 -3.55 -4.80 -29.49
CA LYS A 152 -4.15 -5.71 -30.48
C LYS A 152 -5.68 -5.73 -30.44
N LEU A 153 -6.28 -5.37 -29.31
CA LEU A 153 -7.73 -5.21 -29.15
C LEU A 153 -8.25 -3.81 -29.52
N GLY A 154 -7.38 -2.92 -30.02
CA GLY A 154 -7.76 -1.57 -30.48
C GLY A 154 -7.78 -0.51 -29.38
N HIS A 155 -7.21 -0.77 -28.19
CA HIS A 155 -7.16 0.22 -27.12
C HIS A 155 -6.09 1.29 -27.41
N GLU A 156 -6.52 2.49 -27.82
CA GLU A 156 -5.65 3.58 -28.30
C GLU A 156 -4.57 4.00 -27.30
N SER A 157 -4.89 4.11 -26.00
CA SER A 157 -3.88 4.50 -25.00
C SER A 157 -2.76 3.46 -24.88
N SER A 158 -3.08 2.18 -25.05
CA SER A 158 -2.07 1.10 -25.04
C SER A 158 -1.19 1.12 -26.28
N GLN A 159 -1.74 1.51 -27.43
CA GLN A 159 -0.96 1.74 -28.66
C GLN A 159 0.03 2.90 -28.49
N ILE A 160 -0.40 4.02 -27.89
CA ILE A 160 0.46 5.18 -27.64
C ILE A 160 1.64 4.80 -26.74
N VAL A 161 1.37 4.08 -25.64
CA VAL A 161 2.42 3.64 -24.71
C VAL A 161 3.38 2.66 -25.38
N MET A 162 2.87 1.69 -26.14
CA MET A 162 3.71 0.72 -26.87
C MET A 162 4.63 1.42 -27.90
N ASN A 163 4.11 2.39 -28.64
CA ASN A 163 4.89 3.17 -29.61
C ASN A 163 6.00 4.00 -28.93
N LYS A 164 5.74 4.53 -27.72
CA LYS A 164 6.75 5.25 -26.93
C LYS A 164 7.86 4.30 -26.43
N LEU A 165 7.48 3.11 -25.94
CA LEU A 165 8.41 2.08 -25.49
C LEU A 165 9.30 1.57 -26.64
N LEU A 166 8.72 1.25 -27.80
CA LEU A 166 9.47 0.79 -28.98
C LEU A 166 10.49 1.83 -29.46
N LYS A 167 10.11 3.12 -29.48
CA LYS A 167 11.02 4.22 -29.84
C LYS A 167 12.20 4.35 -28.88
N ALA A 168 11.97 4.17 -27.58
CA ALA A 168 13.02 4.22 -26.57
C ALA A 168 14.03 3.05 -26.72
N THR A 169 13.57 1.87 -27.13
CA THR A 169 14.44 0.70 -27.38
C THR A 169 15.19 0.74 -28.72
N SER A 170 14.74 1.56 -29.68
CA SER A 170 15.36 1.69 -31.01
C SER A 170 16.38 2.82 -31.12
N SER A 171 16.52 3.67 -30.10
CA SER A 171 17.58 4.69 -30.05
C SER A 171 18.82 4.10 -29.37
N PRO A 172 19.98 3.99 -30.04
CA PRO A 172 21.21 3.59 -29.37
C PRO A 172 21.62 4.66 -28.35
N PRO A 173 22.28 4.29 -27.23
CA PRO A 173 22.77 5.26 -26.27
C PRO A 173 23.79 6.18 -26.96
N SER A 174 23.52 7.48 -26.91
CA SER A 174 24.39 8.57 -27.39
C SER A 174 25.60 8.77 -26.50
#